data_AF-A0A2R9ATM6-F1
#
_entry.id   AF-A0A2R9ATM6-F1
#
_cell.length_a   1.000
_cell.length_b   1.000
_cell.length_c   1.000
_cell.angle_alpha   90.00
_cell.angle_beta   90.00
_cell.angle_gamma   90.00
#
_symmetry.space_group_name_H-M   'P 1'
#
loop_
_entity.id
_entity.type
_entity.pdbx_description
1 polymer ?
#
loop_
_entity_poly.entity_id
_entity_poly.type
_entity_poly.pdbx_seq_one_letter_code
_entity_poly.pdbx_strand_id
1 'polypeptide(L)'
;MAPEMDQFYRSTMAIYKSIMEQFNPALENLVYLGNNYLRAFHALSEAAEVYFSAIQKIGERALQSPTSQILGEILVQMSDTQRHLNSDLEVVVQTFHGDLLQHMEKNTKLDMQFIKDSRQHYELEYRHRAANLEKCMSELWRMERKRDKNVREMKESVNRLHAQMQAFVSESQRAAELEEKRRYRFLAEKHLLLSNTFLQFFGRARGMLQNRVLLWKEQSEASRSPSRAHSPGLLGPALGLPYPSGRQFLPLQGLQDSPWGAHLLPPNLFPPFLPPWGGAPCTCSVPNTCPLCTSFVNDEK
;
A
#
# COMPACT_ATOMS: atom_id res chain seq x y z
N MET A 1 -25.70 30.85 -27.79
CA MET A 1 -24.43 30.13 -27.55
C MET A 1 -24.48 28.80 -28.29
N ALA A 2 -23.45 28.40 -29.02
CA ALA A 2 -23.44 27.08 -29.66
C ALA A 2 -23.45 25.97 -28.59
N PRO A 3 -24.27 24.91 -28.72
CA PRO A 3 -24.44 23.86 -27.70
C PRO A 3 -23.13 23.14 -27.35
N GLU A 4 -22.18 23.07 -28.27
CA GLU A 4 -20.86 22.48 -28.04
C GLU A 4 -20.03 23.24 -26.99
N MET A 5 -20.03 24.58 -27.01
CA MET A 5 -19.25 25.38 -26.04
C MET A 5 -19.81 25.31 -24.61
N ASP A 6 -21.11 25.06 -24.47
CA ASP A 6 -21.75 24.80 -23.18
C ASP A 6 -21.34 23.43 -22.62
N GLN A 7 -21.16 22.43 -23.50
CA GLN A 7 -20.67 21.11 -23.10
C GLN A 7 -19.24 21.18 -22.55
N PHE A 8 -18.32 21.89 -23.22
CA PHE A 8 -16.94 22.10 -22.73
C PHE A 8 -16.91 22.78 -21.36
N TYR A 9 -17.76 23.81 -21.17
CA TYR A 9 -17.91 24.49 -19.89
C TYR A 9 -18.36 23.55 -18.79
N ARG A 10 -19.45 22.81 -19.01
CA ARG A 10 -19.98 21.86 -18.02
C ARG A 10 -18.98 20.76 -17.69
N SER A 11 -18.29 20.22 -18.68
CA SER A 11 -17.23 19.22 -18.49
C SER A 11 -16.10 19.76 -17.61
N THR A 12 -15.59 20.96 -17.93
CA THR A 12 -14.51 21.60 -17.16
C THR A 12 -14.92 21.87 -15.71
N MET A 13 -16.15 22.36 -15.49
CA MET A 13 -16.71 22.56 -14.14
C MET A 13 -16.93 21.26 -13.38
N ALA A 14 -17.35 20.19 -14.06
CA ALA A 14 -17.50 18.88 -13.46
C ALA A 14 -16.15 18.33 -12.96
N ILE A 15 -15.05 18.53 -13.70
CA ILE A 15 -13.72 18.09 -13.28
C ILE A 15 -13.29 18.81 -11.99
N TYR A 16 -13.33 20.15 -11.96
CA TYR A 16 -12.97 20.88 -10.73
C TYR A 16 -13.87 20.51 -9.54
N LYS A 17 -15.17 20.31 -9.79
CA LYS A 17 -16.11 19.85 -8.77
C LYS A 17 -15.75 18.45 -8.25
N SER A 18 -15.44 17.51 -9.15
CA SER A 18 -14.99 16.16 -8.81
C SER A 18 -13.75 16.17 -7.92
N ILE A 19 -12.75 17.00 -8.28
CA ILE A 19 -11.52 17.11 -7.48
C ILE A 19 -11.83 17.62 -6.06
N MET A 20 -12.64 18.67 -5.93
CA MET A 20 -12.95 19.28 -4.63
C MET A 20 -13.86 18.40 -3.76
N GLU A 21 -14.87 17.77 -4.34
CA GLU A 21 -15.94 17.12 -3.59
C GLU A 21 -15.76 15.61 -3.48
N GLN A 22 -14.92 15.00 -4.32
CA GLN A 22 -14.69 13.55 -4.32
C GLN A 22 -13.22 13.23 -4.01
N PHE A 23 -12.28 13.73 -4.83
CA PHE A 23 -10.88 13.35 -4.69
C PHE A 23 -10.27 13.83 -3.37
N ASN A 24 -10.38 15.12 -3.04
CA ASN A 24 -9.78 15.66 -1.82
C ASN A 24 -10.37 15.05 -0.54
N PRO A 25 -11.70 14.94 -0.37
CA PRO A 25 -12.28 14.23 0.78
C PRO A 25 -11.87 12.75 0.86
N ALA A 26 -11.77 12.06 -0.28
CA ALA A 26 -11.26 10.69 -0.30
C ALA A 26 -9.79 10.61 0.15
N LEU A 27 -8.97 11.60 -0.23
CA LEU A 27 -7.57 11.69 0.17
C LEU A 27 -7.43 11.98 1.68
N GLU A 28 -8.27 12.84 2.26
CA GLU A 28 -8.33 13.07 3.71
C GLU A 28 -8.70 11.80 4.47
N ASN A 29 -9.73 11.09 4.00
CA ASN A 29 -10.12 9.81 4.58
C ASN A 29 -8.98 8.79 4.46
N LEU A 30 -8.25 8.77 3.35
CA LEU A 30 -7.10 7.88 3.18
C LEU A 30 -5.96 8.22 4.16
N VAL A 31 -5.74 9.50 4.48
CA VAL A 31 -4.81 9.89 5.56
C VAL A 31 -5.27 9.36 6.91
N TYR A 32 -6.57 9.47 7.23
CA TYR A 32 -7.14 8.90 8.46
C TYR A 32 -6.92 7.38 8.54
N LEU A 33 -7.29 6.64 7.48
CA LEU A 33 -7.09 5.19 7.40
C LEU A 33 -5.61 4.82 7.49
N GLY A 34 -4.72 5.58 6.86
CA GLY A 34 -3.28 5.37 6.93
C GLY A 34 -2.72 5.55 8.34
N ASN A 35 -3.20 6.55 9.09
CA ASN A 35 -2.83 6.73 10.49
C ASN A 35 -3.37 5.60 11.39
N ASN A 36 -4.56 5.07 11.11
CA ASN A 36 -5.06 3.89 11.80
C ASN A 36 -4.17 2.68 11.54
N TYR A 37 -3.74 2.49 10.29
CA TYR A 37 -2.83 1.43 9.92
C TYR A 37 -1.48 1.55 10.63
N LEU A 38 -0.93 2.77 10.68
CA LEU A 38 0.31 3.07 11.39
C LEU A 38 0.22 2.74 12.89
N ARG A 39 -0.91 3.08 13.54
CA ARG A 39 -1.13 2.73 14.96
C ARG A 39 -1.19 1.23 15.19
N ALA A 40 -1.92 0.50 14.35
CA ALA A 40 -1.99 -0.96 14.44
C ALA A 40 -0.60 -1.60 14.27
N PHE A 41 0.22 -1.01 13.41
CA PHE A 41 1.59 -1.45 13.20
C PHE A 41 2.48 -1.29 14.43
N HIS A 42 2.50 -0.11 15.04
CA HIS A 42 3.28 0.12 16.26
C HIS A 42 2.85 -0.81 17.39
N ALA A 43 1.54 -1.02 17.57
CA ALA A 43 1.03 -1.96 18.56
C ALA A 43 1.51 -3.40 18.31
N LEU A 44 1.57 -3.84 17.03
CA LEU A 44 2.11 -5.14 16.66
C LEU A 44 3.61 -5.23 16.98
N SER A 45 4.39 -4.21 16.63
CA SER A 45 5.84 -4.15 16.91
C SER A 45 6.13 -4.21 18.41
N GLU A 46 5.38 -3.46 19.23
CA GLU A 46 5.49 -3.49 20.69
C GLU A 46 5.14 -4.86 21.27
N ALA A 47 4.03 -5.46 20.83
CA ALA A 47 3.62 -6.79 21.27
C ALA A 47 4.67 -7.86 20.90
N ALA A 48 5.26 -7.75 19.71
CA ALA A 48 6.32 -8.65 19.28
C ALA A 48 7.59 -8.49 20.13
N GLU A 49 8.02 -7.27 20.45
CA GLU A 49 9.18 -7.05 21.33
C GLU A 49 8.97 -7.69 22.71
N VAL A 50 7.78 -7.56 23.30
CA VAL A 50 7.46 -8.20 24.58
C VAL A 50 7.54 -9.73 24.48
N TYR A 51 6.99 -10.31 23.42
CA TYR A 51 7.02 -11.76 23.18
C TYR A 51 8.45 -12.28 23.03
N PHE A 52 9.24 -11.68 22.13
CA PHE A 52 10.61 -12.14 21.88
C PHE A 52 11.56 -11.83 23.03
N SER A 53 11.32 -10.77 23.82
CA SER A 53 12.02 -10.55 25.09
C SER A 53 11.79 -11.70 26.09
N ALA A 54 10.57 -12.25 26.15
CA ALA A 54 10.29 -13.42 26.99
C ALA A 54 10.99 -14.68 26.48
N ILE A 55 11.03 -14.90 25.17
CA ILE A 55 11.79 -16.01 24.54
C ILE A 55 13.29 -15.90 24.87
N GLN A 56 13.86 -14.69 24.74
CA GLN A 56 15.26 -14.44 25.07
C GLN A 56 15.57 -14.82 26.53
N LYS A 57 14.73 -14.41 27.49
CA LYS A 57 14.90 -14.76 28.92
C LYS A 57 14.87 -16.27 29.18
N ILE A 58 14.05 -17.01 28.43
CA ILE A 58 14.05 -18.48 28.49
C ILE A 58 15.36 -19.04 27.92
N GLY A 59 15.82 -18.49 26.79
CA GLY A 59 17.12 -18.82 26.21
C GLY A 59 18.28 -18.59 27.18
N GLU A 60 18.30 -17.44 27.87
CA GLU A 60 19.30 -17.10 28.88
C GLU A 60 19.34 -18.09 30.05
N ARG A 61 18.18 -18.62 30.48
CA ARG A 61 18.12 -19.69 31.48
C ARG A 61 18.68 -21.00 30.95
N ALA A 62 18.36 -21.35 29.70
CA ALA A 62 18.87 -22.56 29.05
C ALA A 62 20.39 -22.52 28.82
N LEU A 63 20.97 -21.32 28.62
CA LEU A 63 22.43 -21.12 28.56
C LEU A 63 23.15 -21.50 29.87
N GLN A 64 22.48 -21.33 31.01
CA GLN A 64 23.02 -21.73 32.31
C GLN A 64 22.88 -23.24 32.57
N SER A 65 22.15 -23.97 31.72
CA SER A 65 21.98 -25.43 31.85
C SER A 65 23.16 -26.16 31.19
N PRO A 66 23.79 -27.14 31.85
CA PRO A 66 24.93 -27.87 31.30
C PRO A 66 24.57 -28.71 30.06
N THR A 67 23.30 -29.07 29.88
CA THR A 67 22.84 -29.95 28.79
C THR A 67 22.09 -29.23 27.68
N SER A 68 21.77 -27.94 27.86
CA SER A 68 20.85 -27.20 26.96
C SER A 68 21.44 -25.91 26.42
N GLN A 69 22.75 -25.70 26.54
CA GLN A 69 23.43 -24.48 26.10
C GLN A 69 23.14 -24.14 24.64
N ILE A 70 23.27 -25.11 23.73
CA ILE A 70 23.00 -24.92 22.29
C ILE A 70 21.55 -24.49 22.04
N LEU A 71 20.59 -25.05 22.77
CA LEU A 71 19.18 -24.65 22.65
C LEU A 71 18.95 -23.23 23.19
N GLY A 72 19.66 -22.86 24.26
CA GLY A 72 19.68 -21.50 24.78
C GLY A 72 20.22 -20.49 23.76
N GLU A 73 21.32 -20.81 23.09
CA GLU A 73 21.89 -19.97 22.02
C GLU A 73 20.89 -19.76 20.88
N ILE A 74 20.22 -20.83 20.42
CA ILE A 74 19.22 -20.73 19.35
C ILE A 74 18.07 -19.80 19.75
N LEU A 75 17.53 -19.91 20.98
CA LEU A 75 16.42 -19.07 21.44
C LEU A 75 16.79 -17.58 21.55
N VAL A 76 18.01 -17.30 22.04
CA VAL A 76 18.53 -15.92 22.07
C VAL A 76 18.68 -15.39 20.64
N GLN A 77 19.30 -16.17 19.74
CA GLN A 77 19.47 -15.77 18.34
C GLN A 77 18.14 -15.55 17.60
N MET A 78 17.11 -16.34 17.89
CA MET A 78 15.76 -16.15 17.33
C MET A 78 15.19 -14.80 17.75
N SER A 79 15.33 -14.46 19.04
CA SER A 79 14.87 -13.19 19.61
C SER A 79 15.63 -12.01 19.00
N ASP A 80 16.95 -12.11 18.90
CA ASP A 80 17.78 -11.09 18.26
C ASP A 80 17.45 -10.91 16.78
N THR A 81 17.24 -12.01 16.05
CA THR A 81 16.85 -11.95 14.63
C THR A 81 15.53 -11.23 14.45
N GLN A 82 14.54 -11.47 15.33
CA GLN A 82 13.28 -10.76 15.25
C GLN A 82 13.42 -9.28 15.58
N ARG A 83 14.24 -8.90 16.58
CA ARG A 83 14.53 -7.49 16.88
C ARG A 83 15.17 -6.77 15.69
N HIS A 84 16.11 -7.41 15.00
CA HIS A 84 16.70 -6.87 13.77
C HIS A 84 15.66 -6.70 12.66
N LEU A 85 14.77 -7.68 12.46
CA LEU A 85 13.69 -7.55 11.48
C LEU A 85 12.74 -6.39 11.81
N ASN A 86 12.36 -6.22 13.08
CA ASN A 86 11.55 -5.09 13.52
C ASN A 86 12.25 -3.75 13.28
N SER A 87 13.56 -3.67 13.57
CA SER A 87 14.35 -2.46 13.31
C SER A 87 14.45 -2.13 11.82
N ASP A 88 14.66 -3.13 10.96
CA ASP A 88 14.73 -2.95 9.51
C ASP A 88 13.38 -2.52 8.92
N LEU A 89 12.31 -3.00 9.53
CA LEU A 89 10.93 -2.71 9.15
C LEU A 89 10.51 -1.28 9.52
N GLU A 90 11.08 -0.70 10.58
CA GLU A 90 10.86 0.70 10.98
C GLU A 90 11.18 1.69 9.85
N VAL A 91 12.13 1.37 8.97
CA VAL A 91 12.42 2.19 7.78
C VAL A 91 11.20 2.29 6.87
N VAL A 92 10.45 1.19 6.70
CA VAL A 92 9.22 1.19 5.89
C VAL A 92 8.14 2.04 6.54
N VAL A 93 8.02 1.97 7.87
CA VAL A 93 7.09 2.77 8.66
C VAL A 93 7.37 4.25 8.51
N GLN A 94 8.65 4.63 8.60
CA GLN A 94 9.09 6.01 8.43
C GLN A 94 8.79 6.53 7.03
N THR A 95 9.04 5.74 5.98
CA THR A 95 8.62 6.10 4.61
C THR A 95 7.11 6.24 4.49
N PHE A 96 6.34 5.32 5.08
CA PHE A 96 4.87 5.40 5.04
C PHE A 96 4.36 6.67 5.73
N HIS A 97 4.86 6.97 6.92
CA HIS A 97 4.44 8.15 7.66
C HIS A 97 4.94 9.45 7.02
N GLY A 98 6.25 9.58 6.84
CA GLY A 98 6.91 10.81 6.40
C GLY A 98 6.71 11.10 4.92
N ASP A 99 7.01 10.13 4.05
CA ASP A 99 7.01 10.37 2.61
C ASP A 99 5.62 10.25 1.98
N LEU A 100 4.69 9.51 2.59
CA LEU A 100 3.33 9.32 2.07
C LEU A 100 2.29 10.10 2.88
N LEU A 101 2.04 9.76 4.14
CA LEU A 101 0.92 10.32 4.90
C LEU A 101 1.05 11.83 5.14
N GLN A 102 2.22 12.30 5.58
CA GLN A 102 2.44 13.74 5.80
C GLN A 102 2.35 14.54 4.49
N HIS A 103 2.83 13.98 3.37
CA HIS A 103 2.71 14.63 2.06
C HIS A 103 1.26 14.73 1.60
N MET A 104 0.46 13.68 1.80
CA MET A 104 -0.98 13.70 1.50
C MET A 104 -1.72 14.74 2.36
N GLU A 105 -1.43 14.80 3.66
CA GLU A 105 -2.07 15.76 4.56
C GLU A 105 -1.76 17.21 4.16
N LYS A 106 -0.49 17.50 3.84
CA LYS A 106 -0.06 18.83 3.36
C LYS A 106 -0.73 19.19 2.03
N ASN A 107 -0.71 18.26 1.07
CA ASN A 107 -1.26 18.51 -0.26
C ASN A 107 -2.76 18.81 -0.19
N THR A 108 -3.54 18.02 0.55
CA THR A 108 -5.01 18.19 0.57
C THR A 108 -5.43 19.59 1.06
N LYS A 109 -4.70 20.15 2.03
CA LYS A 109 -4.95 21.51 2.56
C LYS A 109 -4.68 22.59 1.50
N LEU A 110 -3.56 22.50 0.78
CA LEU A 110 -3.18 23.47 -0.25
C LEU A 110 -4.01 23.32 -1.53
N ASP A 111 -4.39 22.09 -1.86
CA ASP A 111 -5.06 21.73 -3.09
C ASP A 111 -6.47 22.30 -3.18
N MET A 112 -7.18 22.33 -2.04
CA MET A 112 -8.53 22.87 -1.96
C MET A 112 -8.58 24.33 -2.41
N GLN A 113 -7.64 25.15 -1.93
CA GLN A 113 -7.58 26.56 -2.28
C GLN A 113 -7.16 26.75 -3.75
N PHE A 114 -6.14 26.00 -4.21
CA PHE A 114 -5.67 26.06 -5.59
C PHE A 114 -6.78 25.73 -6.61
N ILE A 115 -7.54 24.66 -6.37
CA ILE A 115 -8.63 24.27 -7.27
C ILE A 115 -9.79 25.26 -7.22
N LYS A 116 -10.12 25.79 -6.03
CA LYS A 116 -11.16 26.81 -5.88
C LYS A 116 -10.83 28.06 -6.70
N ASP A 117 -9.60 28.55 -6.59
CA ASP A 117 -9.14 29.74 -7.32
C ASP A 117 -9.10 29.48 -8.83
N SER A 118 -8.60 28.32 -9.25
CA SER A 118 -8.57 27.91 -10.67
C SER A 118 -9.97 27.84 -11.26
N ARG A 119 -10.94 27.25 -10.53
CA ARG A 119 -12.34 27.16 -10.95
C ARG A 119 -12.95 28.55 -11.10
N GLN A 120 -12.77 29.42 -10.11
CA GLN A 120 -13.30 30.78 -10.13
C GLN A 120 -12.70 31.61 -11.27
N HIS A 121 -11.40 31.49 -11.50
CA HIS A 121 -10.71 32.18 -12.59
C HIS A 121 -11.28 31.75 -13.96
N TYR A 122 -11.40 30.45 -14.20
CA TYR A 122 -12.01 29.94 -15.44
C TYR A 122 -13.45 30.44 -15.61
N GLU A 123 -14.25 30.39 -14.55
CA GLU A 123 -15.66 30.79 -14.60
C GLU A 123 -15.83 32.28 -14.95
N LEU A 124 -14.98 33.13 -14.39
CA LEU A 124 -14.94 34.56 -14.68
C LEU A 124 -14.56 34.83 -16.14
N GLU A 125 -13.47 34.22 -16.61
CA GLU A 125 -12.98 34.36 -17.98
C GLU A 125 -13.99 33.85 -19.00
N TYR A 126 -14.63 32.71 -18.72
CA TYR A 126 -15.69 32.16 -19.57
C TYR A 126 -16.86 33.13 -19.71
N ARG A 127 -17.39 33.65 -18.59
CA ARG A 127 -18.50 34.61 -18.61
C ARG A 127 -18.13 35.88 -19.35
N HIS A 128 -16.92 36.40 -19.14
CA HIS A 128 -16.44 37.61 -19.81
C HIS A 128 -16.40 37.42 -21.33
N ARG A 129 -15.79 36.33 -21.81
CA ARG A 129 -15.69 36.02 -23.24
C ARG A 129 -17.05 35.74 -23.88
N ALA A 130 -17.91 35.00 -23.18
CA ALA A 130 -19.27 34.72 -23.62
C ALA A 130 -20.10 36.00 -23.80
N ALA A 131 -20.09 36.88 -22.80
CA ALA A 131 -20.81 38.16 -22.85
C ALA A 131 -20.27 39.07 -23.97
N ASN A 132 -18.96 39.10 -24.19
CA ASN A 132 -18.36 39.87 -25.28
C ASN A 132 -18.78 39.32 -26.65
N LEU A 133 -18.76 38.00 -26.84
CA LEU A 133 -19.20 37.36 -28.08
C LEU A 133 -20.69 37.64 -28.36
N GLU A 134 -21.55 37.51 -27.35
CA GLU A 134 -22.98 37.81 -27.47
C GLU A 134 -23.25 39.28 -27.84
N LYS A 135 -22.49 40.20 -27.26
CA LYS A 135 -22.55 41.63 -27.59
C LYS A 135 -22.17 41.88 -29.06
N CYS A 136 -21.06 41.32 -29.54
CA CYS A 136 -20.64 41.46 -30.94
C CYS A 136 -21.62 40.80 -31.92
N MET A 137 -22.19 39.66 -31.56
CA MET A 137 -23.25 39.02 -32.35
C MET A 137 -24.49 39.91 -32.43
N SER A 138 -24.94 40.47 -31.31
CA SER A 138 -26.11 41.37 -31.27
C SER A 138 -25.89 42.63 -32.11
N GLU A 139 -24.67 43.17 -32.09
CA GLU A 139 -24.28 44.30 -32.92
C GLU A 139 -24.26 43.95 -34.41
N LEU A 140 -23.70 42.80 -34.79
CA LEU A 140 -23.73 42.30 -36.16
C LEU A 140 -25.18 42.22 -36.69
N TRP A 141 -26.09 41.63 -35.91
CA TRP A 141 -27.50 41.50 -36.28
C TRP A 141 -28.21 42.85 -36.42
N ARG A 142 -27.78 43.86 -35.63
CA ARG A 142 -28.28 45.24 -35.73
C ARG A 142 -27.78 45.91 -37.00
N MET A 143 -26.51 45.71 -37.36
CA MET A 143 -25.89 46.27 -38.57
C MET A 143 -26.47 45.65 -39.84
N GLU A 144 -26.70 44.33 -39.84
CA GLU A 144 -27.35 43.61 -40.95
C GLU A 144 -28.74 44.17 -41.26
N ARG A 145 -29.54 44.46 -40.23
CA ARG A 145 -30.86 45.10 -40.37
C ARG A 145 -30.79 46.52 -40.95
N LYS A 146 -29.73 47.26 -40.63
CA LYS A 146 -29.50 48.63 -41.12
C LYS A 146 -28.79 48.70 -42.47
N ARG A 147 -28.39 47.55 -43.05
CA ARG A 147 -27.58 47.45 -44.28
C ARG A 147 -26.30 48.30 -44.19
N ASP A 148 -25.65 48.23 -43.04
CA ASP A 148 -24.40 48.94 -42.78
C ASP A 148 -23.28 48.43 -43.72
N LYS A 149 -22.40 49.31 -44.18
CA LYS A 149 -21.29 48.96 -45.08
C LYS A 149 -20.22 48.11 -44.38
N ASN A 150 -20.12 48.21 -43.06
CA ASN A 150 -19.09 47.55 -42.26
C ASN A 150 -19.51 46.15 -41.73
N VAL A 151 -20.64 45.61 -42.19
CA VAL A 151 -21.14 44.27 -41.77
C VAL A 151 -20.09 43.16 -42.01
N ARG A 152 -19.33 43.24 -43.10
CA ARG A 152 -18.31 42.24 -43.43
C ARG A 152 -17.22 42.18 -42.37
N GLU A 153 -16.66 43.34 -41.99
CA GLU A 153 -15.61 43.43 -40.98
C GLU A 153 -16.12 42.96 -39.60
N MET A 154 -17.35 43.34 -39.24
CA MET A 154 -17.97 42.88 -38.00
C MET A 154 -18.16 41.34 -37.99
N LYS A 155 -18.56 40.74 -39.13
CA LYS A 155 -18.67 39.29 -39.26
C LYS A 155 -17.32 38.58 -39.12
N GLU A 156 -16.26 39.11 -39.72
CA GLU A 156 -14.90 38.61 -39.55
C GLU A 156 -14.43 38.71 -38.09
N SER A 157 -14.77 39.80 -37.39
CA SER A 157 -14.50 39.99 -35.96
C SER A 157 -15.24 38.96 -35.09
N VAL A 158 -16.53 38.73 -35.33
CA VAL A 158 -17.32 37.70 -34.62
C VAL A 158 -16.75 36.32 -34.86
N ASN A 159 -16.38 35.97 -36.10
CA ASN A 159 -15.75 34.68 -36.42
C ASN A 159 -14.43 34.50 -35.66
N ARG A 160 -13.60 35.54 -35.57
CA ARG A 160 -12.35 35.52 -34.81
C ARG A 160 -12.60 35.32 -33.31
N LEU A 161 -13.58 36.03 -32.73
CA LEU A 161 -13.97 35.86 -31.32
C LEU A 161 -14.51 34.46 -31.04
N HIS A 162 -15.29 33.90 -31.96
CA HIS A 162 -15.79 32.52 -31.84
C HIS A 162 -14.63 31.51 -31.84
N ALA A 163 -13.66 31.65 -32.75
CA ALA A 163 -12.47 30.79 -32.79
C ALA A 163 -11.62 30.93 -31.50
N GLN A 164 -11.45 32.15 -30.98
CA GLN A 164 -10.76 32.39 -29.71
C GLN A 164 -11.49 31.77 -28.52
N MET A 165 -12.82 31.81 -28.51
CA MET A 165 -13.64 31.18 -27.48
C MET A 165 -13.51 29.65 -27.55
N GLN A 166 -13.57 29.07 -28.74
CA GLN A 166 -13.41 27.63 -28.95
C GLN A 166 -12.04 27.12 -28.49
N ALA A 167 -10.97 27.84 -28.85
CA ALA A 167 -9.62 27.52 -28.38
C ALA A 167 -9.52 27.60 -26.84
N PHE A 168 -10.10 28.63 -26.24
CA PHE A 168 -10.11 28.81 -24.79
C PHE A 168 -10.81 27.67 -24.05
N VAL A 169 -12.02 27.28 -24.47
CA VAL A 169 -12.77 26.24 -23.77
C VAL A 169 -12.11 24.85 -23.92
N SER A 170 -11.52 24.57 -25.08
CA SER A 170 -10.77 23.34 -25.33
C SER A 170 -9.49 23.25 -24.50
N GLU A 171 -8.68 24.31 -24.49
CA GLU A 171 -7.43 24.35 -23.71
C GLU A 171 -7.72 24.28 -22.21
N SER A 172 -8.76 24.97 -21.74
CA SER A 172 -9.14 24.96 -20.33
C SER A 172 -9.61 23.59 -19.86
N GLN A 173 -10.35 22.85 -20.70
CA GLN A 173 -10.73 21.48 -20.38
C GLN A 173 -9.48 20.60 -20.26
N ARG A 174 -8.57 20.66 -21.25
CA ARG A 174 -7.32 19.91 -21.23
C ARG A 174 -6.47 20.22 -19.98
N ALA A 175 -6.43 21.49 -19.57
CA ALA A 175 -5.76 21.90 -18.34
C ALA A 175 -6.42 21.31 -17.10
N ALA A 176 -7.76 21.31 -17.01
CA ALA A 176 -8.48 20.69 -15.90
C ALA A 176 -8.26 19.16 -15.83
N GLU A 177 -8.29 18.46 -16.97
CA GLU A 177 -7.98 17.03 -17.07
C GLU A 177 -6.54 16.73 -16.63
N LEU A 178 -5.60 17.61 -16.97
CA LEU A 178 -4.21 17.49 -16.53
C LEU A 178 -4.09 17.65 -15.01
N GLU A 179 -4.84 18.58 -14.42
CA GLU A 179 -4.89 18.76 -12.98
C GLU A 179 -5.46 17.52 -12.28
N GLU A 180 -6.56 16.94 -12.76
CA GLU A 180 -7.07 15.67 -12.24
C GLU A 180 -6.02 14.55 -12.33
N LYS A 181 -5.41 14.38 -13.51
CA LYS A 181 -4.38 13.36 -13.73
C LYS A 181 -3.16 13.51 -12.82
N ARG A 182 -2.75 14.75 -12.51
CA ARG A 182 -1.61 15.02 -11.60
C ARG A 182 -1.84 14.46 -10.21
N ARG A 183 -3.07 14.57 -9.70
CA ARG A 183 -3.47 14.08 -8.38
C ARG A 183 -3.45 12.56 -8.28
N TYR A 184 -4.03 11.87 -9.27
CA TYR A 184 -3.94 10.41 -9.34
C TYR A 184 -2.50 9.92 -9.54
N ARG A 185 -1.70 10.61 -10.36
CA ARG A 185 -0.28 10.29 -10.54
C ARG A 185 0.48 10.39 -9.21
N PHE A 186 0.30 11.49 -8.47
CA PHE A 186 0.91 11.67 -7.16
C PHE A 186 0.60 10.49 -6.23
N LEU A 187 -0.67 10.08 -6.16
CA LEU A 187 -1.08 8.97 -5.30
C LEU A 187 -0.40 7.65 -5.70
N ALA A 188 -0.34 7.37 -7.02
CA ALA A 188 0.32 6.18 -7.55
C ALA A 188 1.83 6.19 -7.28
N GLU A 189 2.51 7.33 -7.48
CA GLU A 189 3.95 7.48 -7.23
C GLU A 189 4.30 7.28 -5.76
N LYS A 190 3.50 7.81 -4.83
CA LYS A 190 3.71 7.63 -3.38
C LYS A 190 3.54 6.17 -2.95
N HIS A 191 2.55 5.46 -3.49
CA HIS A 191 2.36 4.03 -3.18
C HIS A 191 3.39 3.13 -3.88
N LEU A 192 3.89 3.53 -5.05
CA LEU A 192 5.00 2.86 -5.73
C LEU A 192 6.30 2.98 -4.92
N LEU A 193 6.59 4.17 -4.40
CA LEU A 193 7.71 4.37 -3.47
C LEU A 193 7.60 3.43 -2.28
N LEU A 194 6.46 3.42 -1.59
CA LEU A 194 6.23 2.55 -0.43
C LEU A 194 6.40 1.07 -0.78
N SER A 195 5.86 0.64 -1.92
CA SER A 195 5.94 -0.75 -2.39
C SER A 195 7.39 -1.17 -2.68
N ASN A 196 8.21 -0.27 -3.25
CA ASN A 196 9.64 -0.52 -3.44
C ASN A 196 10.39 -0.61 -2.09
N THR A 197 10.03 0.21 -1.11
CA THR A 197 10.62 0.13 0.25
C THR A 197 10.27 -1.21 0.92
N PHE A 198 9.02 -1.67 0.79
CA PHE A 198 8.61 -3.02 1.22
C PHE A 198 9.40 -4.12 0.51
N LEU A 199 9.57 -4.03 -0.82
CA LEU A 199 10.33 -5.01 -1.59
C LEU A 199 11.76 -5.17 -1.07
N GLN A 200 12.43 -4.05 -0.78
CA GLN A 200 13.77 -4.06 -0.20
C GLN A 200 13.80 -4.70 1.18
N PHE A 201 12.84 -4.35 2.05
CA PHE A 201 12.68 -4.97 3.36
C PHE A 201 12.50 -6.49 3.25
N PHE A 202 11.54 -6.96 2.44
CA PHE A 202 11.28 -8.39 2.26
C PHE A 202 12.49 -9.12 1.67
N GLY A 203 13.24 -8.50 0.76
CA GLY A 203 14.49 -9.03 0.25
C GLY A 203 15.52 -9.28 1.35
N ARG A 204 15.76 -8.29 2.21
CA ARG A 204 16.69 -8.42 3.35
C ARG A 204 16.20 -9.43 4.38
N ALA A 205 14.92 -9.38 4.74
CA ALA A 205 14.29 -10.28 5.69
C ALA A 205 14.39 -11.74 5.25
N ARG A 206 14.09 -12.01 3.97
CA ARG A 206 14.23 -13.34 3.37
C ARG A 206 15.67 -13.83 3.46
N GLY A 207 16.65 -13.02 3.05
CA GLY A 207 18.07 -13.41 3.10
C GLY A 207 18.54 -13.73 4.52
N MET A 208 18.14 -12.91 5.50
CA MET A 208 18.47 -13.12 6.91
C MET A 208 17.87 -14.43 7.45
N LEU A 209 16.56 -14.62 7.26
CA LEU A 209 15.84 -15.79 7.78
C LEU A 209 16.29 -17.09 7.11
N GLN A 210 16.54 -17.10 5.80
CA GLN A 210 17.01 -18.28 5.09
C GLN A 210 18.33 -18.81 5.67
N ASN A 211 19.28 -17.93 5.96
CA ASN A 211 20.56 -18.31 6.55
C ASN A 211 20.40 -18.79 8.00
N ARG A 212 19.60 -18.08 8.81
CA ARG A 212 19.41 -18.40 10.24
C ARG A 212 18.64 -19.69 10.48
N VAL A 213 17.54 -19.91 9.75
CA VAL A 213 16.66 -21.07 9.94
C VAL A 213 17.40 -22.39 9.65
N LEU A 214 18.26 -22.41 8.63
CA LEU A 214 19.08 -23.60 8.32
C LEU A 214 20.03 -23.92 9.49
N LEU A 215 20.76 -22.92 10.00
CA LEU A 215 21.68 -23.09 11.12
C LEU A 215 20.98 -23.55 12.39
N TRP A 216 19.85 -22.94 12.75
CA TRP A 216 19.09 -23.34 13.93
C TRP A 216 18.57 -24.77 13.82
N LYS A 217 18.17 -25.20 12.62
CA LYS A 217 17.74 -26.57 12.39
C LYS A 217 18.89 -27.55 12.64
N GLU A 218 20.05 -27.32 12.02
CA GLU A 218 21.23 -28.17 12.18
C GLU A 218 21.70 -28.24 13.64
N GLN A 219 21.79 -27.10 14.33
CA GLN A 219 22.17 -27.02 15.74
C GLN A 219 21.17 -27.75 16.66
N SER A 220 19.87 -27.60 16.38
CA SER A 220 18.82 -28.28 17.15
C SER A 220 18.87 -29.80 16.95
N GLU A 221 19.13 -30.27 15.73
CA GLU A 221 19.26 -31.70 15.42
C GLU A 221 20.51 -32.30 16.07
N ALA A 222 21.64 -31.60 16.01
CA ALA A 222 22.88 -32.00 16.69
C ALA A 222 22.70 -32.12 18.20
N SER A 223 21.87 -31.27 18.82
CA SER A 223 21.58 -31.34 20.26
C SER A 223 20.79 -32.59 20.67
N ARG A 224 20.13 -33.29 19.73
CA ARG A 224 19.36 -34.52 20.00
C ARG A 224 20.23 -35.76 20.13
N SER A 225 21.45 -35.75 19.60
CA SER A 225 22.40 -36.85 19.78
C SER A 225 23.27 -36.55 20.99
N PRO A 226 23.06 -37.21 22.15
CA PRO A 226 24.10 -37.23 23.15
C PRO A 226 25.26 -37.98 22.50
N SER A 227 26.40 -37.32 22.34
CA SER A 227 27.67 -38.01 22.09
C SER A 227 27.71 -39.22 23.02
N ARG A 228 27.70 -40.40 22.38
CA ARG A 228 27.82 -41.72 22.97
C ARG A 228 28.78 -41.63 24.15
N ALA A 229 28.22 -41.58 25.35
CA ALA A 229 28.98 -41.39 26.56
C ALA A 229 30.09 -42.43 26.62
N HIS A 230 31.30 -41.96 26.94
CA HIS A 230 32.48 -42.75 27.18
C HIS A 230 32.15 -44.11 27.82
N SER A 231 32.41 -45.19 27.10
CA SER A 231 32.55 -46.51 27.70
C SER A 231 34.05 -46.74 27.93
N PRO A 232 34.54 -46.77 29.19
CA PRO A 232 35.91 -47.15 29.45
C PRO A 232 36.04 -48.68 29.49
N GLY A 233 36.91 -49.21 28.62
CA GLY A 233 37.50 -50.56 28.77
C GLY A 233 36.88 -51.68 27.95
N LEU A 234 37.63 -52.23 26.98
CA LEU A 234 38.35 -53.50 27.12
C LEU A 234 39.06 -53.88 25.81
N LEU A 235 40.30 -54.34 25.96
CA LEU A 235 41.21 -54.85 24.92
C LEU A 235 40.74 -56.20 24.36
N GLY A 236 41.02 -56.48 23.08
CA GLY A 236 41.00 -57.85 22.51
C GLY A 236 40.89 -57.90 20.98
N PRO A 237 41.79 -58.58 20.21
CA PRO A 237 41.98 -58.33 18.77
C PRO A 237 41.45 -59.43 17.83
N ALA A 238 41.39 -59.04 16.53
CA ALA A 238 41.62 -59.83 15.31
C ALA A 238 40.42 -60.43 14.50
N LEU A 239 40.38 -59.95 13.24
CA LEU A 239 40.10 -60.62 11.94
C LEU A 239 38.66 -60.88 11.45
N GLY A 240 38.38 -60.36 10.24
CA GLY A 240 37.51 -61.00 9.23
C GLY A 240 36.38 -60.15 8.63
N LEU A 241 36.61 -59.52 7.47
CA LEU A 241 35.57 -59.25 6.44
C LEU A 241 35.34 -60.56 5.62
N PRO A 242 34.21 -60.78 4.89
CA PRO A 242 33.41 -59.79 4.13
C PRO A 242 31.86 -59.96 4.11
N TYR A 243 31.16 -58.95 3.58
CA TYR A 243 29.74 -58.88 3.11
C TYR A 243 29.45 -59.91 1.96
N PRO A 244 28.20 -60.19 1.48
CA PRO A 244 27.12 -59.20 1.28
C PRO A 244 25.62 -59.59 1.39
N SER A 245 24.79 -58.53 1.36
CA SER A 245 23.42 -58.39 0.80
C SER A 245 22.21 -59.09 1.43
N GLY A 246 21.30 -58.26 1.96
CA GLY A 246 19.89 -58.57 2.19
C GLY A 246 19.08 -57.30 2.44
N ARG A 247 18.40 -56.79 1.40
CA ARG A 247 17.38 -55.74 1.49
C ARG A 247 16.29 -56.16 2.48
N GLN A 248 15.92 -55.27 3.40
CA GLN A 248 14.55 -55.14 3.88
C GLN A 248 14.31 -53.70 4.33
N PHE A 249 13.40 -53.04 3.60
CA PHE A 249 12.83 -51.75 3.94
C PHE A 249 11.93 -51.93 5.17
N LEU A 250 12.12 -51.10 6.20
CA LEU A 250 11.12 -50.89 7.25
C LEU A 250 10.51 -49.50 7.06
N PRO A 251 9.17 -49.34 7.18
CA PRO A 251 8.52 -48.06 6.97
C PRO A 251 8.78 -47.11 8.13
N LEU A 252 8.90 -45.84 7.77
CA LEU A 252 8.95 -44.69 8.67
C LEU A 252 7.60 -44.57 9.40
N GLN A 253 7.53 -45.00 10.65
CA GLN A 253 6.40 -44.67 11.53
C GLN A 253 6.97 -44.18 12.86
N GLY A 254 6.93 -42.87 13.07
CA GLY A 254 7.53 -42.24 14.23
C GLY A 254 7.46 -40.72 14.17
N LEU A 255 6.25 -40.16 14.20
CA LEU A 255 6.05 -38.75 14.56
C LEU A 255 4.61 -38.55 15.06
N GLN A 256 4.29 -39.23 16.15
CA GLN A 256 3.13 -38.87 16.96
C GLN A 256 3.42 -39.27 18.39
N ASP A 257 4.26 -38.49 19.06
CA ASP A 257 4.33 -38.39 20.52
C ASP A 257 5.04 -37.08 20.86
N SER A 258 4.27 -35.99 20.80
CA SER A 258 4.65 -34.73 21.46
C SER A 258 3.91 -34.69 22.80
N PRO A 259 4.59 -34.47 23.93
CA PRO A 259 3.95 -34.42 25.25
C PRO A 259 3.13 -33.14 25.48
N TRP A 260 3.06 -32.25 24.49
CA TRP A 260 2.27 -31.02 24.54
C TRP A 260 1.20 -31.09 23.45
N GLY A 261 -0.03 -31.34 23.91
CA GLY A 261 -1.20 -31.57 23.09
C GLY A 261 -1.52 -30.43 22.13
N ALA A 262 -2.08 -30.81 20.99
CA ALA A 262 -2.65 -29.93 19.99
C ALA A 262 -3.82 -29.13 20.60
N HIS A 263 -3.56 -27.88 20.95
CA HIS A 263 -4.59 -26.87 21.11
C HIS A 263 -4.55 -25.94 19.90
N LEU A 264 -5.54 -26.15 19.04
CA LEU A 264 -6.15 -25.25 18.06
C LEU A 264 -5.54 -23.84 18.00
N LEU A 265 -4.73 -23.59 16.96
CA LEU A 265 -4.41 -22.23 16.53
C LEU A 265 -5.65 -21.66 15.79
N PRO A 266 -6.14 -20.45 16.13
CA PRO A 266 -7.15 -19.78 15.33
C PRO A 266 -6.56 -19.38 13.95
N PRO A 267 -7.35 -19.40 12.87
CA PRO A 267 -6.83 -19.26 11.50
C PRO A 267 -6.39 -17.83 11.08
N ASN A 268 -6.23 -16.86 11.99
CA ASN A 268 -6.05 -15.45 11.63
C ASN A 268 -4.77 -14.78 12.18
N LEU A 269 -3.61 -15.41 12.01
CA LEU A 269 -2.31 -14.76 12.20
C LEU A 269 -1.50 -14.74 10.90
N PHE A 270 -2.11 -14.22 9.84
CA PHE A 270 -1.34 -13.62 8.75
C PHE A 270 -1.32 -12.10 8.96
N PRO A 271 -0.16 -11.44 9.01
CA PRO A 271 -0.11 -9.99 8.98
C PRO A 271 -0.69 -9.50 7.62
N PRO A 272 -1.47 -8.41 7.58
CA PRO A 272 -2.21 -7.98 6.39
C PRO A 272 -1.34 -7.33 5.30
N PHE A 273 -0.03 -7.61 5.28
CA PHE A 273 0.95 -6.97 4.41
C PHE A 273 1.16 -7.72 3.09
N LEU A 274 0.08 -8.03 2.36
CA LEU A 274 0.18 -8.43 0.95
C LEU A 274 -1.08 -7.99 0.19
N PRO A 275 -0.99 -7.13 -0.85
CA PRO A 275 -1.98 -7.14 -1.90
C PRO A 275 -1.81 -8.42 -2.75
N PRO A 276 -2.89 -9.11 -3.16
CA PRO A 276 -2.75 -10.24 -4.06
C PRO A 276 -2.38 -9.73 -5.45
N TRP A 277 -1.12 -9.85 -5.83
CA TRP A 277 -0.68 -9.70 -7.22
C TRP A 277 -0.70 -11.07 -7.90
N GLY A 278 -1.67 -11.25 -8.79
CA GLY A 278 -1.81 -12.43 -9.64
C GLY A 278 -3.12 -12.37 -10.42
N GLY A 279 -3.06 -11.89 -11.66
CA GLY A 279 -4.24 -11.61 -12.48
C GLY A 279 -4.97 -12.84 -13.02
N ALA A 280 -6.29 -12.74 -13.04
CA ALA A 280 -7.19 -13.23 -14.10
C ALA A 280 -8.51 -12.44 -14.02
N PRO A 281 -9.21 -12.18 -15.13
CA PRO A 281 -10.39 -11.32 -15.14
C PRO A 281 -11.61 -12.11 -14.66
N CYS A 282 -12.18 -11.71 -13.52
CA CYS A 282 -13.50 -12.21 -13.10
C CYS A 282 -14.55 -11.15 -13.44
N THR A 283 -15.21 -11.35 -14.56
CA THR A 283 -16.55 -10.80 -14.81
C THR A 283 -17.51 -11.43 -13.80
N CYS A 284 -18.13 -10.63 -12.93
CA CYS A 284 -19.51 -10.85 -12.47
C CYS A 284 -20.04 -9.63 -11.70
N SER A 285 -21.30 -9.38 -11.94
CA SER A 285 -22.19 -8.29 -11.55
C SER A 285 -22.44 -8.19 -10.03
N VAL A 286 -22.70 -6.97 -9.55
CA VAL A 286 -23.04 -6.51 -8.17
C VAL A 286 -24.50 -6.89 -7.80
N PRO A 287 -25.08 -6.75 -6.57
CA PRO A 287 -24.58 -6.36 -5.22
C PRO A 287 -24.94 -7.30 -4.04
N ASN A 288 -24.39 -6.96 -2.86
CA ASN A 288 -24.89 -7.25 -1.50
C ASN A 288 -24.75 -8.69 -0.97
N THR A 289 -23.73 -8.93 -0.14
CA THR A 289 -23.85 -9.58 1.19
C THR A 289 -22.45 -9.70 1.83
N CYS A 290 -22.19 -8.90 2.87
CA CYS A 290 -21.11 -9.20 3.82
C CYS A 290 -21.62 -8.85 5.23
N PRO A 291 -21.81 -9.83 6.14
CA PRO A 291 -22.35 -9.59 7.47
C PRO A 291 -21.21 -9.27 8.44
N LEU A 292 -20.71 -8.04 8.41
CA LEU A 292 -19.79 -7.51 9.43
C LEU A 292 -19.88 -5.98 9.65
N CYS A 293 -20.78 -5.28 8.95
CA CYS A 293 -21.00 -3.83 9.11
C CYS A 293 -22.20 -3.43 9.97
N THR A 294 -22.76 -4.34 10.78
CA THR A 294 -23.83 -4.00 11.73
C THR A 294 -23.36 -4.17 13.17
N SER A 295 -22.51 -3.25 13.62
CA SER A 295 -22.47 -2.83 15.02
C SER A 295 -21.81 -1.46 15.08
N PHE A 296 -22.36 -0.55 15.87
CA PHE A 296 -21.98 0.87 16.05
C PHE A 296 -22.58 1.90 15.08
N VAL A 297 -23.89 1.85 14.89
CA VAL A 297 -24.72 3.06 14.90
C VAL A 297 -25.89 2.78 15.84
N ASN A 298 -25.77 3.28 17.07
CA ASN A 298 -26.86 3.69 17.97
C ASN A 298 -26.24 4.03 19.33
N ASP A 299 -25.96 5.31 19.54
CA ASP A 299 -26.23 5.93 20.84
C ASP A 299 -26.34 7.44 20.63
N GLU A 300 -27.59 7.88 20.54
CA GLU A 300 -28.01 9.27 20.67
C GLU A 300 -28.85 9.35 21.95
N LYS A 301 -28.33 10.07 22.94
CA LYS A 301 -29.08 10.73 24.01
C LYS A 301 -28.40 12.04 24.34
#